data_AF-A0A699ZJF4-F1
#
_entry.id   AF-A0A699ZJF4-F1
#
_cell.length_a   1.000
_cell.length_b   1.000
_cell.length_c   1.000
_cell.angle_alpha   90.00
_cell.angle_beta   90.00
_cell.angle_gamma   90.00
#
_symmetry.space_group_name_H-M   'P 1'
#
loop_
_entity.id
_entity.type
_entity.pdbx_description
1 polymer ?
#
loop_
_entity_poly.entity_id
_entity_poly.type
_entity_poly.pdbx_seq_one_letter_code
_entity_poly.pdbx_strand_id
1 'polypeptide(L)' 'MFWWPRMRSESNVKQARHFMELAQRRQATRDARKWSTTLECLSTKNLRMKPGKAKKLLPRFIGPFKVLEH' A
#
# COMPACT_ATOMS: atom_id res chain seq x y z
N MET A 1 38.07 -16.36 37.16
CA MET A 1 37.58 -15.20 36.39
C MET A 1 36.75 -15.70 35.22
N PHE A 2 35.42 -15.64 35.32
CA PHE A 2 34.51 -16.14 34.29
C PHE A 2 34.28 -15.06 33.22
N TRP A 3 34.78 -15.30 32.00
CA TRP A 3 34.52 -14.47 30.84
C TRP A 3 33.21 -14.90 30.15
N TRP A 4 32.12 -14.17 30.38
CA TRP A 4 30.91 -14.24 29.54
C TRP A 4 30.48 -12.89 28.90
N PRO A 5 31.35 -12.04 28.32
CA PRO A 5 30.87 -10.84 27.61
C PRO A 5 30.37 -11.13 26.19
N ARG A 6 30.92 -12.17 25.53
CA ARG A 6 30.74 -12.40 24.09
C ARG A 6 29.43 -13.11 23.71
N MET A 7 28.96 -14.06 24.51
CA MET A 7 27.72 -14.78 24.19
C MET A 7 26.46 -13.92 24.37
N ARG A 8 26.47 -13.03 25.37
CA ARG A 8 25.35 -12.11 25.63
C ARG A 8 25.26 -11.00 24.58
N SER A 9 26.39 -10.60 23.98
CA SER A 9 26.36 -9.66 22.85
C SER A 9 25.86 -10.33 21.57
N GLU A 10 26.26 -11.57 21.29
CA GLU A 10 25.77 -12.31 20.12
C GLU A 10 24.27 -12.60 20.19
N SER A 11 23.73 -12.94 21.37
CA SER A 11 22.28 -13.11 21.55
C SER A 11 21.51 -11.81 21.29
N ASN A 12 22.03 -10.69 21.80
CA ASN A 12 21.41 -9.37 21.61
C ASN A 12 21.46 -8.93 20.15
N VAL A 13 22.57 -9.20 19.45
CA VAL A 13 22.72 -8.92 18.02
C VAL A 13 21.78 -9.77 17.17
N LYS A 14 21.63 -11.06 17.49
CA LYS A 14 20.65 -11.93 16.81
C LYS A 14 19.22 -11.44 17.02
N GLN A 15 18.89 -11.03 18.23
CA GLN A 15 17.58 -10.51 18.58
C GLN A 15 17.29 -9.17 17.86
N ALA A 16 18.28 -8.27 17.80
CA ALA A 16 18.17 -7.00 17.07
C ALA A 16 17.97 -7.22 15.56
N ARG A 17 18.70 -8.17 14.95
CA ARG A 17 18.53 -8.54 13.53
C ARG A 17 17.12 -9.07 13.25
N HIS A 18 16.61 -9.94 14.11
CA HIS A 18 15.26 -10.48 13.97
C HIS A 18 14.19 -9.39 14.04
N PHE A 19 14.32 -8.43 14.98
CA PHE A 19 13.39 -7.30 15.05
C PHE A 19 13.45 -6.38 13.83
N MET A 20 14.66 -6.11 13.31
CA MET A 20 14.82 -5.35 12.06
C MET A 20 14.19 -6.07 10.87
N GLU A 21 14.38 -7.38 10.75
CA GLU A 21 13.78 -8.19 9.68
C GLU A 21 12.24 -8.18 9.76
N LEU A 22 11.68 -8.31 10.97
CA LEU A 22 10.23 -8.18 11.17
C LEU A 22 9.70 -6.78 10.82
N ALA A 23 10.44 -5.72 11.17
CA ALA A 23 10.08 -4.36 10.81
C ALA A 23 10.10 -4.14 9.30
N GLN A 24 11.11 -4.65 8.60
CA GLN A 24 11.21 -4.61 7.13
C GLN A 24 10.05 -5.37 6.47
N ARG A 25 9.70 -6.56 6.96
CA ARG A 25 8.54 -7.33 6.48
C ARG A 25 7.23 -6.57 6.68
N ARG A 26 7.03 -5.95 7.85
CA ARG A 26 5.85 -5.11 8.13
C ARG A 26 5.78 -3.90 7.20
N GLN A 27 6.91 -3.25 6.94
CA GLN A 27 6.96 -2.11 6.02
C GLN A 27 6.61 -2.52 4.59
N ALA A 28 7.18 -3.61 4.08
CA ALA A 28 6.86 -4.13 2.75
C ALA A 28 5.37 -4.46 2.58
N THR A 29 4.73 -5.05 3.60
CA THR A 29 3.27 -5.30 3.57
C THR A 29 2.44 -4.02 3.62
N ARG A 30 2.91 -2.98 4.30
CA ARG A 30 2.23 -1.68 4.39
C ARG A 30 2.30 -0.97 3.05
N ASP A 31 3.45 -1.00 2.39
CA ASP A 31 3.62 -0.38 1.09
C ASP A 31 2.81 -1.13 0.01
N ALA A 32 2.83 -2.47 0.02
CA ALA A 32 1.96 -3.31 -0.82
C ALA A 32 0.46 -2.95 -0.68
N ARG A 33 0.01 -2.71 0.56
CA ARG A 33 -1.36 -2.27 0.83
C ARG A 33 -1.62 -0.85 0.31
N LYS A 34 -0.65 0.07 0.44
CA LYS A 34 -0.75 1.46 -0.04
C LYS A 34 -0.93 1.53 -1.56
N TRP A 35 -0.24 0.69 -2.33
CA TRP A 35 -0.40 0.64 -3.80
C TRP A 35 -1.71 -0.03 -4.24
N SER A 36 -2.24 -0.95 -3.44
CA SER A 36 -3.56 -1.55 -3.69
C SER A 36 -4.72 -0.59 -3.43
N THR A 37 -4.54 0.45 -2.60
CA THR A 37 -5.64 1.33 -2.16
C THR A 37 -5.97 2.48 -3.09
N THR A 38 -5.14 2.80 -4.09
CA THR A 38 -5.35 3.97 -4.95
C THR A 38 -5.83 3.61 -6.35
N LEU A 39 -6.68 2.57 -6.43
CA LEU A 39 -7.48 2.31 -7.61
C LEU A 39 -8.85 2.97 -7.41
N GLU A 40 -9.08 4.06 -8.12
CA GLU A 40 -10.31 4.85 -7.99
C GLU A 40 -11.23 4.64 -9.19
N CYS A 41 -12.54 4.69 -8.92
CA CYS A 41 -13.57 4.69 -9.94
C CYS A 41 -14.07 6.12 -10.15
N LEU A 42 -14.13 6.57 -11.40
CA LEU A 42 -14.62 7.90 -11.74
C LEU A 42 -16.14 7.86 -11.94
N SER A 43 -16.83 8.79 -11.28
CA SER A 43 -18.29 8.93 -11.40
C SER A 43 -18.68 9.55 -12.73
N THR A 44 -19.67 8.97 -13.42
CA THR A 44 -20.22 9.51 -14.66
C THR A 44 -21.31 10.57 -14.44
N LYS A 45 -21.62 10.89 -13.17
CA LYS A 45 -22.70 11.82 -12.79
C LYS A 45 -22.52 13.22 -13.40
N ASN A 46 -21.30 13.69 -13.53
CA ASN A 46 -20.98 15.03 -14.06
C ASN A 46 -20.43 15.00 -15.50
N LEU A 47 -20.56 13.86 -16.19
CA LEU A 47 -20.08 13.73 -17.56
C LEU A 47 -20.93 14.62 -18.50
N ARG A 48 -20.28 15.56 -19.18
CA ARG A 48 -20.91 16.41 -20.18
C ARG A 48 -21.08 15.63 -21.48
N MET A 49 -22.28 15.13 -21.71
CA MET A 49 -22.65 14.35 -22.90
C MET A 49 -23.14 15.27 -24.03
N LYS A 50 -22.92 14.85 -25.28
CA LYS A 50 -23.52 15.51 -26.44
C LYS A 50 -25.06 15.43 -26.37
N PRO A 51 -25.79 16.44 -26.86
CA PRO A 51 -27.25 16.40 -26.93
C PRO A 51 -27.72 15.19 -27.74
N GLY A 52 -28.83 14.57 -27.31
CA GLY A 52 -29.38 13.36 -27.94
C GLY A 52 -28.78 12.03 -27.45
N LYS A 53 -27.77 12.04 -26.57
CA LYS A 53 -27.24 10.82 -25.94
C LYS A 53 -27.86 10.60 -24.56
N ALA A 54 -28.38 9.41 -24.31
CA ALA A 54 -29.05 9.08 -23.06
C ALA A 54 -28.05 8.81 -21.92
N LYS A 55 -28.04 9.70 -20.92
CA LYS A 55 -27.27 9.53 -19.68
C LYS A 55 -27.70 8.30 -18.87
N LYS A 56 -28.93 7.82 -19.07
CA LYS A 56 -29.49 6.62 -18.43
C LYS A 56 -28.78 5.32 -18.84
N LEU A 57 -28.14 5.30 -20.01
CA LEU A 57 -27.42 4.11 -20.50
C LEU A 57 -25.97 4.06 -20.00
N LEU A 58 -25.48 5.12 -19.34
CA LEU A 58 -24.13 5.12 -18.81
C LEU A 58 -24.07 4.35 -17.49
N PRO A 59 -23.02 3.53 -17.27
CA PRO A 59 -22.74 3.00 -15.95
C PRO A 59 -22.47 4.17 -14.99
N ARG A 60 -22.87 4.01 -13.73
CA ARG A 60 -22.71 5.04 -12.71
C ARG A 60 -21.23 5.39 -12.43
N PHE A 61 -20.34 4.42 -12.63
CA PHE A 61 -18.90 4.54 -12.43
C PHE A 61 -18.13 3.85 -13.56
N ILE A 62 -16.94 4.35 -13.85
CA ILE A 62 -15.96 3.75 -14.78
C ILE A 62 -14.63 3.57 -14.05
N GLY A 63 -13.86 2.53 -14.36
CA GLY A 63 -12.59 2.22 -13.70
C GLY A 63 -12.35 0.73 -13.53
N PRO A 64 -11.20 0.32 -12.96
CA PRO A 64 -10.35 1.10 -12.05
C PRO A 64 -9.25 1.93 -12.73
N PHE A 65 -8.95 3.11 -12.17
CA PHE A 65 -7.87 4.00 -12.62
C PHE A 65 -6.82 4.21 -11.53
N LYS A 66 -5.56 4.44 -11.94
CA LYS A 66 -4.48 4.87 -11.04
C LYS A 66 -4.47 6.40 -10.96
N VAL A 67 -4.56 6.94 -9.74
CA VAL A 67 -4.41 8.39 -9.52
C VAL A 67 -2.92 8.72 -9.48
N LEU A 68 -2.48 9.61 -10.37
CA LEU A 68 -1.13 10.16 -10.35
C LEU A 68 -1.19 11.46 -9.52
N GLU A 69 -0.55 11.48 -8.36
CA GLU A 69 -0.33 12.73 -7.61
C GLU A 69 0.73 13.57 -8.34
N HIS A 70 0.50 14.88 -8.42
CA HIS A 70 1.35 15.87 -9.10
C HIS A 70 2.26 16.61 -8.13
#